data_AF-A0A951ZC88-F1
#
_entry.id   AF-A0A951ZC88-F1
#
_cell.length_a   1.000
_cell.length_b   1.000
_cell.length_c   1.000
_cell.angle_alpha   90.00
_cell.angle_beta   90.00
_cell.angle_gamma   90.00
#
_symmetry.space_group_name_H-M   'P 1'
#
loop_
_entity.id
_entity.type
_entity.pdbx_description
1 polymer ?
#
loop_
_entity_poly.entity_id
_entity_poly.type
_entity_poly.pdbx_seq_one_letter_code
_entity_poly.pdbx_strand_id
1 'polypeptide(L)'
;MMFPFVIAAALAIQVPAPPTGWAQDTVTYESARVRGIITDAVRANRRVPLSLGAYRAELESEISIGSKRPDKGELSFSVEQVASELYWDRTGAFEQRVLGYRSQTLGLQFASIGFLRNAWAVPALYGNRLALLFGTDTSRRPRVGRGSTSRSTVFAVHPLAEDRERVYRYRGGDTVVVLRMNDREIPIVRIEVEAKADVPDETVIFTGEMDLDAVRHHLVRMRGYFSRVGGGDEHQGLLRRSRLQGIAFVELVNSELDQNYWLPSYQRFEAQAAAPFIGDARAIFRIVSRFRNYEITPPDGKRRLPGSVGDTLRIREHRLTFAPGDSMEHFEAWRDEIGVASSAVAATDFDDVATSGAPLDPRARRCALSAWTTWCT
;
A
#
# COMPACT_ATOMS: atom_id res chain seq x y z
N MET A 1 -9.93 -64.13 -0.31
CA MET A 1 -9.21 -62.86 -0.53
C MET A 1 -9.95 -62.06 -1.59
N MET A 2 -10.68 -61.03 -1.18
CA MET A 2 -11.44 -60.12 -2.07
C MET A 2 -10.56 -58.92 -2.43
N PHE A 3 -10.32 -58.70 -3.72
CA PHE A 3 -9.79 -57.44 -4.24
C PHE A 3 -10.98 -56.53 -4.59
N PRO A 4 -11.05 -55.28 -4.11
CA PRO A 4 -12.05 -54.34 -4.60
C PRO A 4 -11.56 -53.67 -5.89
N PHE A 5 -12.38 -53.77 -6.94
CA PHE A 5 -12.30 -52.92 -8.12
C PHE A 5 -12.70 -51.49 -7.73
N VAL A 6 -11.80 -50.53 -7.92
CA VAL A 6 -12.13 -49.09 -7.89
C VAL A 6 -12.49 -48.67 -9.31
N ILE A 7 -13.77 -48.35 -9.53
CA ILE A 7 -14.23 -47.69 -10.75
C ILE A 7 -13.91 -46.20 -10.61
N ALA A 8 -12.92 -45.72 -11.35
CA ALA A 8 -12.65 -44.30 -11.49
C ALA A 8 -13.70 -43.69 -12.44
N ALA A 9 -14.70 -42.99 -11.88
CA ALA A 9 -15.59 -42.13 -12.66
C ALA A 9 -14.82 -40.86 -13.05
N ALA A 10 -14.43 -40.75 -14.32
CA ALA A 10 -13.89 -39.52 -14.87
C ALA A 10 -15.01 -38.47 -14.98
N LEU A 11 -15.04 -37.51 -14.06
CA LEU A 11 -15.80 -36.28 -14.21
C LEU A 11 -15.13 -35.43 -15.30
N ALA A 12 -15.70 -35.45 -16.49
CA ALA A 12 -15.35 -34.50 -17.55
C ALA A 12 -15.77 -33.09 -17.10
N ILE A 13 -14.79 -32.28 -16.70
CA ILE A 13 -14.96 -30.84 -16.53
C ILE A 13 -15.10 -30.25 -17.94
N GLN A 14 -16.33 -30.05 -18.41
CA GLN A 14 -16.57 -29.15 -19.53
C GLN A 14 -16.32 -27.72 -19.03
N VAL A 15 -15.10 -27.22 -19.24
CA VAL A 15 -14.81 -25.79 -19.16
C VAL A 15 -15.58 -25.14 -20.32
N PRO A 16 -16.59 -24.30 -20.09
CA PRO A 16 -17.19 -23.54 -21.17
C PRO A 16 -16.10 -22.70 -21.83
N ALA A 17 -15.96 -22.82 -23.15
CA ALA A 17 -15.03 -21.99 -23.91
C ALA A 17 -15.30 -20.50 -23.60
N PRO A 18 -14.25 -19.68 -23.40
CA PRO A 18 -14.43 -18.28 -23.08
C PRO A 18 -15.24 -17.60 -24.20
N PRO A 19 -16.27 -16.80 -23.88
CA PRO A 19 -17.00 -16.06 -24.90
C PRO A 19 -16.03 -15.12 -25.63
N THR A 20 -16.02 -15.25 -26.95
CA THR A 20 -15.33 -14.38 -27.90
C THR A 20 -15.68 -12.91 -27.65
N GLY A 21 -14.68 -12.12 -27.25
CA GLY A 21 -14.62 -10.66 -27.37
C GLY A 21 -15.68 -9.88 -26.59
N TRP A 22 -15.37 -9.52 -25.34
CA TRP A 22 -16.16 -8.54 -24.60
C TRP A 22 -15.92 -7.17 -25.25
N ALA A 23 -16.95 -6.58 -25.85
CA ALA A 23 -16.86 -5.21 -26.36
C ALA A 23 -16.58 -4.26 -25.19
N GLN A 24 -15.53 -3.44 -25.31
CA GLN A 24 -15.21 -2.40 -24.33
C GLN A 24 -16.44 -1.49 -24.12
N ASP A 25 -16.89 -1.32 -22.87
CA ASP A 25 -18.01 -0.41 -22.55
C ASP A 25 -17.60 1.05 -22.77
N THR A 26 -16.42 1.46 -22.28
CA THR A 26 -15.84 2.79 -22.54
C THR A 26 -14.32 2.73 -22.59
N VAL A 27 -13.67 3.85 -22.93
CA VAL A 27 -12.20 4.01 -22.78
C VAL A 27 -11.74 3.90 -21.32
N THR A 28 -12.64 4.02 -20.35
CA THR A 28 -12.34 3.95 -18.90
C THR A 28 -12.66 2.59 -18.29
N TYR A 29 -13.68 1.90 -18.78
CA TYR A 29 -14.20 0.66 -18.20
C TYR A 29 -14.28 -0.43 -19.27
N GLU A 30 -13.69 -1.59 -19.00
CA GLU A 30 -13.75 -2.74 -19.90
C GLU A 30 -15.18 -3.23 -20.15
N SER A 31 -16.03 -3.21 -19.12
CA SER A 31 -17.43 -3.66 -19.25
C SER A 31 -18.39 -2.83 -18.39
N ALA A 32 -19.68 -2.87 -18.75
CA ALA A 32 -20.73 -2.21 -17.98
C ALA A 32 -20.83 -2.75 -16.54
N ARG A 33 -20.49 -4.02 -16.32
CA ARG A 33 -20.40 -4.65 -14.99
C ARG A 33 -19.30 -4.01 -14.15
N VAL A 34 -18.09 -3.87 -14.69
CA VAL A 34 -16.96 -3.18 -14.02
C VAL A 34 -17.34 -1.74 -13.69
N ARG A 35 -17.98 -1.02 -14.62
CA ARG A 35 -18.47 0.35 -14.36
C ARG A 35 -19.44 0.39 -13.18
N GLY A 36 -20.38 -0.55 -13.11
CA GLY A 36 -21.35 -0.66 -12.01
C GLY A 36 -20.65 -0.85 -10.66
N ILE A 37 -19.81 -1.89 -10.56
CA ILE A 37 -19.06 -2.23 -9.34
C ILE A 37 -18.23 -1.05 -8.86
N ILE A 38 -17.49 -0.40 -9.76
CA ILE A 38 -16.63 0.74 -9.40
C ILE A 38 -17.46 1.96 -8.98
N THR A 39 -18.59 2.21 -9.64
CA THR A 39 -19.50 3.30 -9.26
C THR A 39 -20.01 3.13 -7.83
N ASP A 40 -20.42 1.91 -7.45
CA ASP A 40 -20.90 1.63 -6.10
C ASP A 40 -19.76 1.63 -5.07
N ALA A 41 -18.59 1.10 -5.41
CA ALA A 41 -17.40 1.17 -4.58
C ALA A 41 -16.94 2.60 -4.32
N VAL A 42 -17.08 3.50 -5.30
CA VAL A 42 -16.80 4.93 -5.11
C VAL A 42 -17.78 5.57 -4.14
N ARG A 43 -19.08 5.23 -4.21
CA ARG A 43 -20.07 5.73 -3.27
C ARG A 43 -19.77 5.26 -1.84
N ALA A 44 -19.38 4.01 -1.67
CA ALA A 44 -18.97 3.45 -0.37
C ALA A 44 -17.66 4.08 0.13
N ASN A 45 -16.64 4.18 -0.72
CA ASN A 45 -15.31 4.72 -0.38
C ASN A 45 -15.35 6.18 0.10
N ARG A 46 -16.28 6.97 -0.44
CA ARG A 46 -16.48 8.38 -0.06
C ARG A 46 -17.24 8.56 1.24
N ARG A 47 -17.60 7.50 1.96
CA ARG A 47 -18.35 7.57 3.21
C ARG A 47 -17.67 6.70 4.24
N VAL A 48 -17.00 7.34 5.19
CA VAL A 48 -16.61 6.64 6.42
C VAL A 48 -17.88 6.09 7.07
N PRO A 49 -17.93 4.80 7.45
CA PRO A 49 -19.10 4.23 8.14
C PRO A 49 -19.57 5.14 9.27
N LEU A 50 -20.88 5.39 9.36
CA LEU A 50 -21.40 6.45 10.25
C LEU A 50 -21.04 6.19 11.71
N SER A 51 -21.00 4.93 12.13
CA SER A 51 -20.65 4.50 13.48
C SER A 51 -19.15 4.54 13.78
N LEU A 52 -18.30 4.78 12.78
CA LEU A 52 -16.84 4.88 12.95
C LEU A 52 -16.43 6.35 13.16
N GLY A 53 -16.27 6.75 14.42
CA GLY A 53 -15.81 8.09 14.79
C GLY A 53 -14.29 8.23 14.82
N ALA A 54 -13.64 7.32 15.53
CA ALA A 54 -12.20 7.21 15.67
C ALA A 54 -11.83 5.76 15.99
N TYR A 55 -10.55 5.43 15.92
CA TYR A 55 -10.02 4.19 16.48
C TYR A 55 -8.64 4.38 17.09
N ARG A 56 -8.31 3.51 18.05
CA ARG A 56 -6.95 3.17 18.45
C ARG A 56 -6.61 1.76 18.01
N ALA A 57 -5.34 1.51 17.70
CA ALA A 57 -4.86 0.18 17.34
C ALA A 57 -3.38 0.03 17.70
N GLU A 58 -2.95 -1.20 17.96
CA GLU A 58 -1.55 -1.56 18.02
C GLU A 58 -1.01 -1.85 16.62
N LEU A 59 0.23 -1.44 16.37
CA LEU A 59 0.94 -1.71 15.13
C LEU A 59 2.33 -2.27 15.45
N GLU A 60 2.63 -3.45 14.95
CA GLU A 60 3.99 -3.97 14.92
C GLU A 60 4.51 -3.90 13.48
N SER A 61 5.65 -3.24 13.30
CA SER A 61 6.30 -3.08 11.99
C SER A 61 7.69 -3.67 11.99
N GLU A 62 8.08 -4.29 10.89
CA GLU A 62 9.44 -4.69 10.62
C GLU A 62 9.95 -3.94 9.39
N ILE A 63 11.05 -3.21 9.58
CA ILE A 63 11.75 -2.49 8.53
C ILE A 63 13.00 -3.29 8.19
N SER A 64 13.10 -3.75 6.95
CA SER A 64 14.28 -4.50 6.49
C SER A 64 14.98 -3.80 5.34
N ILE A 65 16.30 -3.88 5.38
CA ILE A 65 17.19 -3.42 4.33
C ILE A 65 18.03 -4.61 3.88
N GLY A 66 18.00 -4.87 2.58
CA GLY A 66 18.59 -6.06 2.00
C GLY A 66 18.96 -5.88 0.54
N SER A 67 19.59 -6.89 -0.04
CA SER A 67 19.75 -7.03 -1.49
C SER A 67 19.20 -8.34 -1.98
N LYS A 68 18.77 -8.35 -3.24
CA LYS A 68 18.56 -9.56 -4.02
C LYS A 68 19.62 -9.65 -5.10
N ARG A 69 20.29 -10.80 -5.20
CA ARG A 69 21.16 -11.14 -6.33
C ARG A 69 20.57 -12.33 -7.09
N PRO A 70 20.71 -12.39 -8.42
CA PRO A 70 20.20 -13.51 -9.21
C PRO A 70 20.74 -14.88 -8.77
N ASP A 71 22.00 -14.92 -8.34
CA ASP A 71 22.76 -16.13 -7.98
C ASP A 71 22.70 -16.50 -6.49
N LYS A 72 22.47 -15.52 -5.60
CA LYS A 72 22.55 -15.71 -4.13
C LYS A 72 21.23 -15.51 -3.38
N GLY A 73 20.14 -15.22 -4.10
CA GLY A 73 18.84 -14.97 -3.48
C GLY A 73 18.77 -13.63 -2.77
N GLU A 74 17.79 -13.49 -1.87
CA GLU A 74 17.56 -12.30 -1.07
C GLU A 74 18.29 -12.40 0.28
N LEU A 75 18.99 -11.34 0.66
CA LEU A 75 19.75 -11.24 1.90
C LEU A 75 19.41 -9.92 2.60
N SER A 76 18.89 -10.01 3.82
CA SER A 76 18.70 -8.88 4.73
C SER A 76 19.95 -8.67 5.57
N PHE A 77 20.45 -7.44 5.62
CA PHE A 77 21.60 -7.08 6.47
C PHE A 77 21.20 -6.20 7.65
N SER A 78 20.04 -5.53 7.58
CA SER A 78 19.45 -4.84 8.73
C SER A 78 17.97 -5.17 8.83
N VAL A 79 17.53 -5.54 10.02
CA VAL A 79 16.12 -5.72 10.37
C VAL A 79 15.86 -4.92 11.64
N GLU A 80 14.87 -4.04 11.60
CA GLU A 80 14.44 -3.21 12.72
C GLU A 80 12.96 -3.52 12.99
N GLN A 81 12.63 -3.81 14.24
CA GLN A 81 11.26 -4.05 14.67
C GLN A 81 10.79 -2.88 15.54
N VAL A 82 9.58 -2.40 15.26
CA VAL A 82 8.99 -1.22 15.86
C VAL A 82 7.58 -1.53 16.34
N ALA A 83 7.34 -1.33 17.64
CA ALA A 83 6.00 -1.36 18.22
C ALA A 83 5.45 0.06 18.29
N SER A 84 4.19 0.26 17.89
CA SER A 84 3.52 1.55 17.90
C SER A 84 2.07 1.46 18.35
N GLU A 85 1.56 2.53 18.93
CA GLU A 85 0.13 2.79 19.06
C GLU A 85 -0.29 3.75 17.94
N LEU A 86 -1.47 3.50 17.36
CA LEU A 86 -2.08 4.34 16.35
C LEU A 86 -3.30 5.03 16.91
N TYR A 87 -3.50 6.29 16.51
CA TYR A 87 -4.75 7.00 16.70
C TYR A 87 -5.19 7.61 15.37
N TRP A 88 -6.44 7.34 14.98
CA TRP A 88 -7.05 7.92 13.80
C TRP A 88 -8.45 8.44 14.13
N ASP A 89 -8.86 9.56 13.50
CA ASP A 89 -10.25 10.03 13.56
C ASP A 89 -10.84 10.31 12.18
N ARG A 90 -12.18 10.33 12.11
CA ARG A 90 -12.97 10.59 10.90
C ARG A 90 -12.71 11.94 10.23
N THR A 91 -11.96 12.85 10.86
CA THR A 91 -11.54 14.10 10.22
C THR A 91 -10.30 13.93 9.34
N GLY A 92 -9.72 12.72 9.32
CA GLY A 92 -8.45 12.41 8.69
C GLY A 92 -7.25 12.73 9.58
N ALA A 93 -7.45 13.02 10.87
CA ALA A 93 -6.32 13.16 11.79
C ALA A 93 -5.69 11.79 12.03
N PHE A 94 -4.36 11.72 11.99
CA PHE A 94 -3.64 10.48 12.22
C PHE A 94 -2.34 10.72 12.98
N GLU A 95 -2.11 9.90 13.99
CA GLU A 95 -0.87 9.82 14.76
C GLU A 95 -0.43 8.36 14.88
N GLN A 96 0.86 8.14 14.64
CA GLN A 96 1.57 6.92 15.00
C GLN A 96 2.58 7.26 16.10
N ARG A 97 2.43 6.65 17.27
CA ARG A 97 3.32 6.81 18.42
C ARG A 97 4.16 5.56 18.61
N VAL A 98 5.47 5.68 18.43
CA VAL A 98 6.43 4.59 18.65
C VAL A 98 6.58 4.33 20.14
N LEU A 99 6.41 3.09 20.55
CA LEU A 99 6.47 2.64 21.94
C LEU A 99 7.67 1.73 22.24
N GLY A 100 8.15 1.00 21.24
CA GLY A 100 9.27 0.05 21.37
C GLY A 100 10.09 -0.03 20.10
N TYR A 101 11.39 -0.25 20.24
CA TYR A 101 12.32 -0.40 19.12
C TYR A 101 13.39 -1.45 19.46
N ARG A 102 13.61 -2.40 18.55
CA ARG A 102 14.76 -3.32 18.60
C ARG A 102 15.30 -3.59 17.21
N SER A 103 16.58 -3.90 17.08
CA SER A 103 17.20 -4.12 15.77
C SER A 103 18.21 -5.25 15.79
N GLN A 104 18.30 -5.96 14.66
CA GLN A 104 19.33 -6.95 14.37
C GLN A 104 20.00 -6.60 13.05
N THR A 105 21.32 -6.47 13.08
CA THR A 105 22.10 -5.98 11.93
C THR A 105 23.38 -6.79 11.78
N LEU A 106 23.70 -7.17 10.55
CA LEU A 106 24.90 -7.93 10.18
C LEU A 106 26.05 -6.98 9.83
N GLY A 107 26.60 -6.24 10.78
CA GLY A 107 27.67 -5.25 10.56
C GLY A 107 27.35 -3.89 11.20
N LEU A 108 27.42 -2.78 10.45
CA LEU A 108 27.21 -1.44 10.99
C LEU A 108 25.76 -1.22 11.42
N GLN A 109 25.54 -0.85 12.68
CA GLN A 109 24.21 -0.55 13.20
C GLN A 109 23.60 0.66 12.48
N PHE A 110 22.39 0.47 11.96
CA PHE A 110 21.59 1.51 11.33
C PHE A 110 20.23 1.58 12.03
N ALA A 111 19.74 2.80 12.24
CA ALA A 111 18.40 3.06 12.78
C ALA A 111 17.61 3.86 11.74
N SER A 112 16.98 3.15 10.81
CA SER A 112 16.15 3.71 9.74
C SER A 112 15.02 4.57 10.31
N ILE A 113 14.52 4.24 11.50
CA ILE A 113 13.46 4.96 12.18
C ILE A 113 13.79 6.45 12.43
N GLY A 114 15.07 6.78 12.67
CA GLY A 114 15.51 8.17 12.85
C GLY A 114 15.43 9.02 11.58
N PHE A 115 15.33 8.39 10.41
CA PHE A 115 15.18 9.07 9.12
C PHE A 115 13.71 9.25 8.72
N LEU A 116 12.80 8.45 9.30
CA LEU A 116 11.36 8.58 9.07
C LEU A 116 10.85 9.78 9.86
N ARG A 117 10.35 10.79 9.13
CA ARG A 117 9.83 12.04 9.73
C ARG A 117 8.31 12.09 9.84
N ASN A 118 7.62 11.20 9.12
CA ASN A 118 6.17 11.08 9.07
C ASN A 118 5.77 9.63 9.37
N ALA A 119 4.55 9.42 9.86
CA ALA A 119 4.05 8.06 10.06
C ALA A 119 3.93 7.34 8.72
N TRP A 120 4.32 6.06 8.70
CA TRP A 120 4.26 5.23 7.48
C TRP A 120 2.97 4.44 7.36
N ALA A 121 2.26 4.23 8.46
CA ALA A 121 1.01 3.51 8.42
C ALA A 121 -0.07 4.27 7.63
N VAL A 122 -0.77 3.52 6.78
CA VAL A 122 -1.98 3.99 6.11
C VAL A 122 -3.16 3.61 7.00
N PRO A 123 -3.81 4.60 7.65
CA PRO A 123 -4.82 4.31 8.68
C PRO A 123 -6.16 3.86 8.12
N ALA A 124 -6.43 4.18 6.86
CA ALA A 124 -7.69 3.87 6.21
C ALA A 124 -7.48 3.84 4.71
N LEU A 125 -8.21 2.95 4.04
CA LEU A 125 -8.35 2.95 2.57
C LEU A 125 -9.62 3.68 2.12
N TYR A 126 -10.19 4.52 2.99
CA TYR A 126 -11.34 5.37 2.66
C TYR A 126 -10.87 6.71 2.08
N GLY A 127 -11.75 7.35 1.31
CA GLY A 127 -11.57 8.72 0.86
C GLY A 127 -10.87 8.85 -0.50
N ASN A 128 -10.70 10.09 -0.93
CA ASN A 128 -10.28 10.39 -2.30
C ASN A 128 -8.76 10.31 -2.52
N ARG A 129 -7.96 10.24 -1.45
CA ARG A 129 -6.50 10.32 -1.51
C ARG A 129 -5.85 9.35 -0.54
N LEU A 130 -4.73 8.76 -0.95
CA LEU A 130 -3.89 7.92 -0.11
C LEU A 130 -2.63 8.68 0.28
N ALA A 131 -2.42 8.86 1.57
CA ALA A 131 -1.18 9.37 2.12
C ALA A 131 -0.07 8.33 1.97
N LEU A 132 1.04 8.70 1.33
CA LEU A 132 2.17 7.81 1.11
C LEU A 132 3.36 8.21 1.99
N LEU A 133 4.08 7.20 2.47
CA LEU A 133 5.36 7.34 3.17
C LEU A 133 6.42 8.02 2.30
N PHE A 134 6.42 7.74 1.00
CA PHE A 134 7.45 8.17 0.07
C PHE A 134 6.93 9.25 -0.90
N GLY A 135 7.69 10.33 -1.00
CA GLY A 135 7.50 11.38 -2.01
C GLY A 135 7.92 12.77 -1.53
N THR A 136 7.82 13.75 -2.42
CA THR A 136 7.98 15.18 -2.09
C THR A 136 6.81 15.91 -2.76
N ASP A 137 6.15 16.82 -2.04
CA ASP A 137 5.25 17.79 -2.65
C ASP A 137 6.09 18.86 -3.37
N THR A 138 6.10 18.80 -4.69
CA THR A 138 6.74 19.77 -5.59
C THR A 138 5.78 20.87 -6.02
N SER A 139 4.48 20.76 -5.70
CA SER A 139 3.47 21.78 -6.05
C SER A 139 3.71 23.12 -5.36
N ARG A 140 4.54 23.12 -4.30
CA ARG A 140 5.04 24.32 -3.64
C ARG A 140 6.43 24.65 -4.16
N ARG A 141 6.55 25.74 -4.93
CA ARG A 141 7.86 26.32 -5.29
C ARG A 141 8.69 26.52 -4.01
N PRO A 142 9.97 26.09 -3.96
CA PRO A 142 10.84 26.34 -2.81
C PRO A 142 10.93 27.84 -2.58
N ARG A 143 10.54 28.32 -1.39
CA ARG A 143 10.85 29.70 -1.00
C ARG A 143 12.35 29.78 -0.76
N VAL A 144 13.05 30.48 -1.63
CA VAL A 144 14.48 30.81 -1.48
C VAL A 144 14.66 31.54 -0.15
N GLY A 145 15.47 30.99 0.77
CA GLY A 145 15.87 31.69 2.00
C GLY A 145 15.75 30.96 3.34
N ARG A 146 15.17 29.75 3.42
CA ARG A 146 15.26 28.91 4.63
C ARG A 146 15.43 27.45 4.24
N GLY A 147 16.53 26.84 4.67
CA GLY A 147 16.90 25.44 4.42
C GLY A 147 15.99 24.43 5.13
N SER A 148 14.70 24.44 4.81
CA SER A 148 13.77 23.38 5.17
C SER A 148 13.06 22.92 3.90
N THR A 149 13.64 21.92 3.23
CA THR A 149 12.85 21.00 2.40
C THR A 149 11.87 20.29 3.33
N SER A 150 10.74 20.93 3.60
CA SER A 150 9.58 20.32 4.26
C SER A 150 9.15 19.15 3.38
N ARG A 151 9.53 17.92 3.77
CA ARG A 151 9.07 16.69 3.13
C ARG A 151 7.61 16.46 3.57
N SER A 152 6.68 17.14 2.89
CA SER A 152 5.25 16.91 3.10
C SER A 152 4.85 15.54 2.56
N THR A 153 3.87 14.94 3.23
CA THR A 153 3.19 13.72 2.81
C THR A 153 2.75 13.86 1.35
N VAL A 154 3.06 12.85 0.52
CA VAL A 154 2.58 12.79 -0.86
C VAL A 154 1.25 12.07 -0.89
N PHE A 155 0.33 12.58 -1.69
CA PHE A 155 -1.02 12.07 -1.78
C PHE A 155 -1.27 11.51 -3.18
N ALA A 156 -1.48 10.19 -3.26
CA ALA A 156 -1.91 9.56 -4.50
C ALA A 156 -3.40 9.75 -4.73
N VAL A 157 -3.82 9.86 -5.98
CA VAL A 157 -5.25 9.77 -6.34
C VAL A 157 -5.71 8.35 -6.04
N HIS A 158 -6.67 8.20 -5.11
CA HIS A 158 -7.21 6.89 -4.78
C HIS A 158 -7.90 6.27 -6.02
N PRO A 159 -7.76 4.96 -6.31
CA PRO A 159 -8.49 4.33 -7.42
C PRO A 159 -10.01 4.52 -7.33
N LEU A 160 -10.57 4.55 -6.12
CA LEU A 160 -11.99 4.86 -5.87
C LEU A 160 -12.28 6.36 -5.62
N ALA A 161 -11.39 7.26 -6.04
CA ALA A 161 -11.60 8.70 -5.90
C ALA A 161 -12.72 9.23 -6.81
N GLU A 162 -13.20 10.43 -6.48
CA GLU A 162 -14.17 11.14 -7.32
C GLU A 162 -13.65 11.49 -8.70
N ASP A 163 -12.41 11.95 -8.78
CA ASP A 163 -11.73 12.35 -10.00
C ASP A 163 -10.94 11.20 -10.66
N ARG A 164 -11.13 9.96 -10.20
CA ARG A 164 -10.41 8.76 -10.65
C ARG A 164 -10.43 8.56 -12.17
N GLU A 165 -11.55 8.90 -12.82
CA GLU A 165 -11.74 8.67 -14.26
C GLU A 165 -10.84 9.57 -15.11
N ARG A 166 -10.24 10.61 -14.51
CA ARG A 166 -9.23 11.43 -15.20
C ARG A 166 -7.90 10.70 -15.34
N VAL A 167 -7.63 9.69 -14.50
CA VAL A 167 -6.28 9.13 -14.38
C VAL A 167 -6.23 7.60 -14.49
N TYR A 168 -7.36 6.90 -14.33
CA TYR A 168 -7.39 5.43 -14.32
C TYR A 168 -8.31 4.83 -15.38
N ARG A 169 -7.98 3.61 -15.79
CA ARG A 169 -8.84 2.65 -16.50
C ARG A 169 -8.99 1.39 -15.64
N TYR A 170 -10.11 0.68 -15.81
CA TYR A 170 -10.48 -0.47 -15.00
C TYR A 170 -10.84 -1.69 -15.86
N ARG A 171 -10.35 -2.86 -15.43
CA ARG A 171 -10.58 -4.16 -16.09
C ARG A 171 -10.89 -5.26 -15.07
N GLY A 172 -11.34 -6.41 -15.56
CA GLY A 172 -11.66 -7.59 -14.75
C GLY A 172 -13.10 -7.57 -14.23
N GLY A 173 -13.28 -7.67 -12.92
CA GLY A 173 -14.60 -7.75 -12.28
C GLY A 173 -15.08 -9.17 -11.98
N ASP A 174 -14.18 -10.15 -12.04
CA ASP A 174 -14.45 -11.54 -11.69
C ASP A 174 -14.27 -11.79 -10.20
N THR A 175 -15.09 -12.71 -9.67
CA THR A 175 -14.97 -13.17 -8.29
C THR A 175 -13.77 -14.10 -8.18
N VAL A 176 -12.78 -13.71 -7.37
CA VAL A 176 -11.54 -14.46 -7.18
C VAL A 176 -11.56 -15.33 -5.94
N VAL A 177 -12.30 -14.92 -4.91
CA VAL A 177 -12.43 -15.63 -3.63
C VAL A 177 -13.84 -15.42 -3.09
N VAL A 178 -14.37 -16.40 -2.37
CA VAL A 178 -15.55 -16.21 -1.51
C VAL A 178 -15.11 -16.42 -0.06
N LEU A 179 -15.09 -15.35 0.73
CA LEU A 179 -14.77 -15.45 2.15
C LEU A 179 -16.00 -15.97 2.88
N ARG A 180 -15.83 -17.04 3.67
CA ARG A 180 -16.87 -17.55 4.55
C ARG A 180 -16.58 -17.07 5.96
N MET A 181 -17.47 -16.22 6.49
CA MET A 181 -17.38 -15.70 7.85
C MET A 181 -18.68 -16.00 8.58
N ASN A 182 -18.63 -16.89 9.56
CA ASN A 182 -19.80 -17.41 10.27
C ASN A 182 -20.87 -17.90 9.27
N ASP A 183 -22.04 -17.25 9.26
CA ASP A 183 -23.18 -17.60 8.40
C ASP A 183 -23.25 -16.78 7.10
N ARG A 184 -22.18 -16.05 6.74
CA ARG A 184 -22.16 -15.18 5.56
C ARG A 184 -21.05 -15.55 4.59
N GLU A 185 -21.41 -15.52 3.30
CA GLU A 185 -20.48 -15.56 2.19
C GLU A 185 -20.24 -14.13 1.67
N ILE A 186 -18.98 -13.72 1.56
CA ILE A 186 -18.56 -12.42 1.02
C ILE A 186 -17.77 -12.69 -0.26
N PRO A 187 -18.40 -12.55 -1.44
CA PRO A 187 -17.70 -12.67 -2.71
C PRO A 187 -16.73 -11.50 -2.85
N ILE A 188 -15.47 -11.82 -3.16
CA ILE A 188 -14.41 -10.86 -3.41
C ILE A 188 -14.16 -10.78 -4.89
N VAL A 189 -14.32 -9.59 -5.46
CA VAL A 189 -14.13 -9.30 -6.87
C VAL A 189 -12.80 -8.59 -7.08
N ARG A 190 -12.02 -9.04 -8.05
CA ARG A 190 -10.76 -8.38 -8.43
C ARG A 190 -10.98 -7.39 -9.57
N ILE A 191 -10.42 -6.20 -9.39
CA ILE A 191 -10.35 -5.15 -10.40
C ILE A 191 -8.89 -4.82 -10.67
N GLU A 192 -8.50 -4.81 -11.93
CA GLU A 192 -7.22 -4.26 -12.37
C GLU A 192 -7.34 -2.76 -12.59
N VAL A 193 -6.37 -2.00 -12.09
CA VAL A 193 -6.30 -0.54 -12.16
C VAL A 193 -5.07 -0.16 -12.97
N GLU A 194 -5.31 0.48 -14.11
CA GLU A 194 -4.25 0.94 -15.03
C GLU A 194 -4.23 2.47 -15.11
N ALA A 195 -3.05 3.05 -15.24
CA ALA A 195 -2.88 4.47 -15.55
C ALA A 195 -3.37 4.80 -16.98
N LYS A 196 -4.05 5.94 -17.15
CA LYS A 196 -4.32 6.51 -18.48
C LYS A 196 -3.03 7.06 -19.10
N ALA A 197 -2.99 7.15 -20.43
CA ALA A 197 -1.83 7.67 -21.17
C ALA A 197 -1.65 9.21 -21.03
N ASP A 198 -2.74 9.90 -20.75
CA ASP A 198 -2.88 11.36 -20.68
C ASP A 198 -3.01 11.89 -19.24
N VAL A 199 -2.53 11.14 -18.25
CA VAL A 199 -2.49 11.58 -16.86
C VAL A 199 -1.67 12.88 -16.75
N PRO A 200 -2.15 13.91 -16.02
CA PRO A 200 -1.40 15.14 -15.82
C PRO A 200 -0.06 14.92 -15.10
N ASP A 201 0.94 15.73 -15.45
CA ASP A 201 2.25 15.71 -14.78
C ASP A 201 2.14 16.05 -13.27
N GLU A 202 3.14 15.61 -12.51
CA GLU A 202 3.22 15.64 -11.04
C GLU A 202 2.09 14.89 -10.30
N THR A 203 1.27 14.12 -11.01
CA THR A 203 0.22 13.30 -10.38
C THR A 203 0.79 11.99 -9.87
N VAL A 204 0.50 11.65 -8.62
CA VAL A 204 0.85 10.34 -8.06
C VAL A 204 -0.34 9.41 -8.17
N ILE A 205 -0.11 8.24 -8.75
CA ILE A 205 -1.12 7.26 -9.11
C ILE A 205 -0.71 5.84 -8.67
N PHE A 206 -1.71 4.97 -8.54
CA PHE A 206 -1.57 3.55 -8.25
C PHE A 206 -1.78 2.72 -9.53
N THR A 207 -1.00 1.66 -9.70
CA THR A 207 -1.22 0.67 -10.76
C THR A 207 -1.07 -0.72 -10.16
N GLY A 208 -2.01 -1.61 -10.47
CA GLY A 208 -2.04 -2.97 -9.93
C GLY A 208 -3.47 -3.48 -9.72
N GLU A 209 -3.61 -4.36 -8.74
CA GLU A 209 -4.86 -5.05 -8.42
C GLU A 209 -5.56 -4.43 -7.21
N MET A 210 -6.88 -4.43 -7.26
CA MET A 210 -7.77 -3.99 -6.20
C MET A 210 -8.86 -5.04 -5.97
N ASP A 211 -8.91 -5.62 -4.77
CA ASP A 211 -9.93 -6.60 -4.39
C ASP A 211 -11.04 -5.91 -3.59
N LEU A 212 -12.30 -6.13 -3.98
CA LEU A 212 -13.49 -5.50 -3.41
C LEU A 212 -14.47 -6.54 -2.86
N ASP A 213 -15.09 -6.24 -1.72
CA ASP A 213 -16.31 -6.92 -1.26
C ASP A 213 -17.45 -6.63 -2.26
N ALA A 214 -17.97 -7.65 -2.94
CA ALA A 214 -18.98 -7.49 -3.98
C ALA A 214 -20.36 -7.06 -3.46
N VAL A 215 -20.62 -7.23 -2.16
CA VAL A 215 -21.91 -6.91 -1.54
C VAL A 215 -21.89 -5.48 -1.01
N ARG A 216 -20.86 -5.15 -0.23
CA ARG A 216 -20.76 -3.83 0.44
C ARG A 216 -19.88 -2.84 -0.30
N HIS A 217 -19.19 -3.29 -1.34
CA HIS A 217 -18.32 -2.47 -2.20
C HIS A 217 -17.16 -1.81 -1.45
N HIS A 218 -16.72 -2.45 -0.35
CA HIS A 218 -15.58 -2.00 0.43
C HIS A 218 -14.27 -2.55 -0.15
N LEU A 219 -13.23 -1.74 -0.03
CA LEU A 219 -11.89 -2.11 -0.44
C LEU A 219 -11.26 -3.07 0.57
N VAL A 220 -10.96 -4.29 0.09
CA VAL A 220 -10.39 -5.39 0.88
C VAL A 220 -8.88 -5.44 0.72
N ARG A 221 -8.38 -5.32 -0.52
CA ARG A 221 -6.93 -5.32 -0.78
C ARG A 221 -6.55 -4.38 -1.91
N MET A 222 -5.39 -3.74 -1.80
CA MET A 222 -4.68 -3.12 -2.91
C MET A 222 -3.29 -3.73 -3.02
N ARG A 223 -2.91 -4.23 -4.20
CA ARG A 223 -1.55 -4.74 -4.45
C ARG A 223 -1.02 -4.21 -5.76
N GLY A 224 0.12 -3.53 -5.74
CA GLY A 224 0.65 -2.88 -6.94
C GLY A 224 1.79 -1.95 -6.62
N TYR A 225 1.89 -0.86 -7.37
CA TYR A 225 2.89 0.18 -7.14
C TYR A 225 2.33 1.57 -7.30
N PHE A 226 2.93 2.51 -6.58
CA PHE A 226 2.72 3.93 -6.81
C PHE A 226 3.77 4.47 -7.77
N SER A 227 3.35 5.32 -8.70
CA SER A 227 4.24 6.05 -9.59
C SER A 227 3.82 7.52 -9.69
N ARG A 228 4.80 8.39 -9.92
CA ARG A 228 4.55 9.78 -10.31
C ARG A 228 4.55 9.88 -11.83
N VAL A 229 3.55 10.56 -12.40
CA VAL A 229 3.51 10.91 -13.82
C VAL A 229 4.21 12.24 -14.01
N GLY A 230 5.21 12.33 -14.90
CA GLY A 230 6.01 13.55 -15.07
C GLY A 230 7.00 13.77 -13.91
N GLY A 231 8.12 14.44 -14.18
CA GLY A 231 9.17 14.72 -13.18
C GLY A 231 10.59 14.25 -13.52
N GLY A 232 10.88 13.89 -14.78
CA GLY A 232 12.25 13.69 -15.25
C GLY A 232 12.97 15.03 -15.44
N ASP A 233 14.21 15.16 -14.96
CA ASP A 233 15.07 16.32 -15.22
C ASP A 233 15.06 16.69 -16.71
N GLU A 234 14.82 17.98 -17.02
CA GLU A 234 14.87 18.55 -18.38
C GLU A 234 16.24 18.39 -19.07
N HIS A 235 17.26 17.88 -18.37
CA HIS A 235 18.63 17.76 -18.87
C HIS A 235 18.97 16.46 -19.60
N GLN A 236 18.09 15.46 -19.64
CA GLN A 236 18.30 14.24 -20.44
C GLN A 236 17.35 14.18 -21.63
N GLY A 237 17.74 14.88 -22.70
CA GLY A 237 17.19 14.68 -24.03
C GLY A 237 17.37 13.23 -24.50
N LEU A 238 16.34 12.72 -25.18
CA LEU A 238 16.26 11.48 -25.99
C LEU A 238 15.59 10.21 -25.41
N LEU A 239 15.21 10.12 -24.14
CA LEU A 239 14.46 8.93 -23.64
C LEU A 239 13.08 9.29 -23.08
N ARG A 240 12.18 9.67 -23.99
CA ARG A 240 10.75 9.98 -23.73
C ARG A 240 9.86 8.78 -23.39
N ARG A 241 10.40 7.58 -23.16
CA ARG A 241 9.60 6.33 -23.10
C ARG A 241 9.07 5.93 -21.73
N SER A 242 9.41 6.65 -20.67
CA SER A 242 8.89 6.37 -19.33
C SER A 242 8.44 7.67 -18.66
N ARG A 243 7.20 8.08 -18.90
CA ARG A 243 6.56 9.20 -18.18
C ARG A 243 6.31 8.90 -16.70
N LEU A 244 6.30 7.62 -16.32
CA LEU A 244 6.12 7.19 -14.95
C LEU A 244 7.48 7.16 -14.25
N GLN A 245 7.50 7.41 -12.95
CA GLN A 245 8.66 7.23 -12.08
C GLN A 245 8.19 6.52 -10.82
N GLY A 246 8.71 5.32 -10.57
CA GLY A 246 8.26 4.46 -9.48
C GLY A 246 8.57 5.07 -8.11
N ILE A 247 7.61 5.03 -7.18
CA ILE A 247 7.76 5.51 -5.80
C ILE A 247 8.02 4.31 -4.87
N ALA A 248 7.10 3.35 -4.84
CA ALA A 248 7.19 2.13 -4.05
C ALA A 248 6.14 1.10 -4.51
N PHE A 249 6.45 -0.17 -4.35
CA PHE A 249 5.47 -1.26 -4.34
C PHE A 249 4.70 -1.26 -3.03
N VAL A 250 3.45 -1.70 -3.09
CA VAL A 250 2.55 -1.73 -1.94
C VAL A 250 1.66 -2.96 -1.96
N GLU A 251 1.39 -3.48 -0.77
CA GLU A 251 0.26 -4.35 -0.51
C GLU A 251 -0.45 -3.83 0.74
N LEU A 252 -1.72 -3.44 0.62
CA LEU A 252 -2.55 -2.94 1.71
C LEU A 252 -3.74 -3.89 1.86
N VAL A 253 -3.97 -4.44 3.05
CA VAL A 253 -5.04 -5.42 3.30
C VAL A 253 -5.88 -4.93 4.47
N ASN A 254 -7.17 -4.78 4.23
CA ASN A 254 -8.17 -4.59 5.26
C ASN A 254 -8.76 -5.93 5.68
N SER A 255 -9.07 -6.04 6.97
CA SER A 255 -9.90 -7.13 7.50
C SER A 255 -11.21 -6.56 8.02
N GLU A 256 -12.24 -7.40 8.02
CA GLU A 256 -13.52 -7.04 8.61
C GLU A 256 -13.44 -7.08 10.15
N LEU A 257 -13.87 -5.99 10.78
CA LEU A 257 -13.99 -5.86 12.23
C LEU A 257 -15.46 -5.76 12.62
N ASP A 258 -15.90 -6.65 13.52
CA ASP A 258 -17.25 -6.72 14.10
C ASP A 258 -18.39 -6.65 13.08
N GLN A 259 -18.15 -7.18 11.87
CA GLN A 259 -19.08 -7.13 10.74
C GLN A 259 -19.49 -5.73 10.27
N ASN A 260 -18.80 -4.68 10.75
CA ASN A 260 -19.21 -3.29 10.59
C ASN A 260 -18.20 -2.46 9.80
N TYR A 261 -16.92 -2.79 9.89
CA TYR A 261 -15.84 -1.98 9.35
C TYR A 261 -14.84 -2.82 8.59
N TRP A 262 -14.34 -2.30 7.47
CA TRP A 262 -13.10 -2.77 6.88
C TRP A 262 -11.97 -1.83 7.33
N LEU A 263 -11.07 -2.34 8.16
CA LEU A 263 -9.93 -1.58 8.71
C LEU A 263 -8.62 -2.27 8.35
N PRO A 264 -7.49 -1.54 8.29
CA PRO A 264 -6.21 -2.13 8.00
C PRO A 264 -5.90 -3.32 8.92
N SER A 265 -5.23 -4.33 8.37
CA SER A 265 -4.82 -5.51 9.13
C SER A 265 -3.39 -5.88 8.80
N TYR A 266 -2.98 -5.61 7.55
CA TYR A 266 -1.64 -5.79 7.07
C TYR A 266 -1.31 -4.70 6.05
N GLN A 267 -0.07 -4.24 6.06
CA GLN A 267 0.48 -3.43 4.98
C GLN A 267 1.93 -3.82 4.72
N ARG A 268 2.35 -3.68 3.46
CA ARG A 268 3.73 -3.80 3.03
C ARG A 268 4.06 -2.66 2.09
N PHE A 269 5.14 -1.95 2.35
CA PHE A 269 5.75 -1.00 1.44
C PHE A 269 7.11 -1.53 1.03
N GLU A 270 7.45 -1.43 -0.25
CA GLU A 270 8.75 -1.88 -0.72
C GLU A 270 9.31 -0.96 -1.81
N ALA A 271 10.53 -0.49 -1.60
CA ALA A 271 11.31 0.25 -2.60
C ALA A 271 12.45 -0.63 -3.09
N GLN A 272 12.56 -0.76 -4.41
CA GLN A 272 13.55 -1.62 -5.08
C GLN A 272 14.40 -0.84 -6.07
N ALA A 273 15.70 -0.69 -5.82
CA ALA A 273 16.60 0.04 -6.71
C ALA A 273 17.66 -0.88 -7.31
N ALA A 274 17.96 -0.72 -8.60
CA ALA A 274 19.15 -1.33 -9.20
C ALA A 274 20.41 -0.75 -8.51
N ALA A 275 21.36 -1.61 -8.14
CA ALA A 275 22.62 -1.22 -7.53
C ALA A 275 23.77 -1.41 -8.55
N PRO A 276 23.98 -0.46 -9.48
CA PRO A 276 24.89 -0.64 -10.62
C PRO A 276 26.36 -0.84 -10.24
N PHE A 277 26.75 -0.55 -9.01
CA PHE A 277 28.11 -0.75 -8.50
C PHE A 277 28.39 -2.19 -8.05
N ILE A 278 27.37 -3.06 -7.97
CA ILE A 278 27.46 -4.46 -7.51
C ILE A 278 26.76 -5.38 -8.51
N GLY A 279 27.11 -5.27 -9.80
CA GLY A 279 26.53 -6.11 -10.87
C GLY A 279 25.01 -6.03 -10.95
N ASP A 280 24.34 -7.16 -11.11
CA ASP A 280 22.87 -7.28 -11.25
C ASP A 280 22.12 -7.26 -9.90
N ALA A 281 22.74 -6.79 -8.82
CA ALA A 281 22.11 -6.72 -7.51
C ALA A 281 21.01 -5.65 -7.46
N ARG A 282 19.91 -5.99 -6.79
CA ARG A 282 18.79 -5.09 -6.48
C ARG A 282 18.79 -4.78 -4.98
N ALA A 283 18.93 -3.51 -4.62
CA ALA A 283 18.75 -3.03 -3.26
C ALA A 283 17.25 -3.01 -2.92
N ILE A 284 16.90 -3.46 -1.72
CA ILE A 284 15.53 -3.58 -1.21
C ILE A 284 15.46 -2.83 0.12
N PHE A 285 14.47 -1.96 0.22
CA PHE A 285 14.00 -1.38 1.47
C PHE A 285 12.54 -1.77 1.64
N ARG A 286 12.19 -2.39 2.76
CA ARG A 286 10.85 -2.93 2.99
C ARG A 286 10.35 -2.54 4.37
N ILE A 287 9.07 -2.22 4.46
CA ILE A 287 8.35 -2.10 5.73
C ILE A 287 7.15 -3.02 5.66
N VAL A 288 7.07 -4.00 6.56
CA VAL A 288 5.90 -4.84 6.76
C VAL A 288 5.26 -4.44 8.08
N SER A 289 3.95 -4.21 8.11
CA SER A 289 3.25 -3.87 9.35
C SER A 289 1.97 -4.65 9.53
N ARG A 290 1.66 -5.00 10.78
CA ARG A 290 0.43 -5.69 11.17
C ARG A 290 -0.32 -4.88 12.22
N PHE A 291 -1.62 -4.68 11.97
CA PHE A 291 -2.50 -3.91 12.84
C PHE A 291 -3.31 -4.87 13.71
N ARG A 292 -3.47 -4.55 14.99
CA ARG A 292 -4.16 -5.39 15.97
C ARG A 292 -4.85 -4.56 17.06
N ASN A 293 -5.65 -5.22 17.88
CA ASN A 293 -6.30 -4.68 19.08
C ASN A 293 -7.01 -3.34 18.81
N TYR A 294 -7.98 -3.37 17.90
CA TYR A 294 -8.76 -2.17 17.58
C TYR A 294 -9.69 -1.79 18.72
N GLU A 295 -9.60 -0.55 19.16
CA GLU A 295 -10.58 0.09 20.03
C GLU A 295 -11.34 1.14 19.22
N ILE A 296 -12.63 0.91 18.99
CA ILE A 296 -13.46 1.79 18.16
C ILE A 296 -14.21 2.78 19.03
N THR A 297 -14.11 4.07 18.69
CA THR A 297 -14.88 5.14 19.32
C THR A 297 -15.96 5.62 18.36
N PRO A 298 -17.25 5.61 18.77
CA PRO A 298 -18.34 6.19 17.98
C PRO A 298 -18.13 7.69 17.72
N PRO A 299 -18.74 8.28 16.69
CA PRO A 299 -18.62 9.73 16.45
C PRO A 299 -19.26 10.53 17.57
N ASP A 300 -18.57 11.59 18.02
CA ASP A 300 -19.21 12.62 18.83
C ASP A 300 -20.32 13.27 18.00
N GLY A 301 -21.58 13.19 18.48
CA GLY A 301 -22.76 13.74 17.79
C GLY A 301 -22.74 15.24 17.48
N LYS A 302 -21.62 15.93 17.78
CA LYS A 302 -21.35 17.35 17.52
C LYS A 302 -20.38 17.59 16.34
N ARG A 303 -19.74 16.54 15.77
CA ARG A 303 -18.63 16.68 14.80
C ARG A 303 -19.02 16.19 13.40
N ARG A 304 -19.58 17.11 12.59
CA ARG A 304 -20.13 16.94 11.21
C ARG A 304 -21.27 15.92 11.08
N LEU A 305 -22.30 16.31 10.34
CA LEU A 305 -23.36 15.39 9.92
C LEU A 305 -22.77 14.31 9.00
N PRO A 306 -22.80 13.03 9.40
CA PRO A 306 -22.37 11.92 8.57
C PRO A 306 -23.18 11.88 7.26
N GLY A 307 -22.53 11.62 6.11
CA GLY A 307 -23.21 11.41 4.84
C GLY A 307 -23.59 12.66 4.04
N SER A 308 -23.02 13.83 4.32
CA SER A 308 -23.20 15.00 3.46
C SER A 308 -22.55 14.82 2.08
N VAL A 309 -22.99 15.62 1.09
CA VAL A 309 -22.30 15.71 -0.21
C VAL A 309 -20.86 16.15 0.04
N GLY A 310 -19.90 15.26 -0.22
CA GLY A 310 -18.47 15.50 0.00
C GLY A 310 -17.86 14.91 1.29
N ASP A 311 -18.47 13.90 1.92
CA ASP A 311 -17.98 13.21 3.15
C ASP A 311 -16.70 12.37 2.97
N THR A 312 -15.72 12.90 2.24
CA THR A 312 -14.39 12.31 2.06
C THR A 312 -13.44 12.76 3.15
N LEU A 313 -12.49 11.89 3.50
CA LEU A 313 -11.44 12.23 4.44
C LEU A 313 -10.65 13.44 3.95
N ARG A 314 -10.47 14.40 4.86
CA ARG A 314 -9.59 15.53 4.57
C ARG A 314 -8.15 15.04 4.56
N ILE A 315 -7.41 15.53 3.59
CA ILE A 315 -5.97 15.38 3.53
C ILE A 315 -5.37 16.11 4.74
N ARG A 316 -4.69 15.37 5.62
CA ARG A 316 -3.92 15.91 6.74
C ARG A 316 -2.56 15.24 6.78
N GLU A 317 -1.57 15.98 7.29
CA GLU A 317 -0.25 15.40 7.52
C GLU A 317 -0.32 14.38 8.65
N HIS A 318 0.36 13.25 8.43
CA HIS A 318 0.46 12.18 9.39
C HIS A 318 1.55 12.49 10.42
N ARG A 319 1.22 12.42 11.71
CA ARG A 319 2.17 12.70 12.78
C ARG A 319 2.88 11.41 13.23
N LEU A 320 4.20 11.48 13.35
CA LEU A 320 5.01 10.47 14.03
C LEU A 320 5.50 11.03 15.36
N THR A 321 5.23 10.33 16.46
CA THR A 321 5.75 10.66 17.80
C THR A 321 6.46 9.46 18.41
N PHE A 322 7.25 9.69 19.45
CA PHE A 322 8.05 8.68 20.12
C PHE A 322 7.78 8.72 21.62
N ALA A 323 7.75 7.54 22.24
CA ALA A 323 7.91 7.40 23.68
C ALA A 323 9.33 7.83 24.10
N PRO A 324 9.55 8.13 25.39
CA PRO A 324 10.88 8.31 25.94
C PRO A 324 11.82 7.13 25.62
N GLY A 325 13.12 7.39 25.47
CA GLY A 325 14.09 6.38 25.03
C GLY A 325 14.17 5.17 25.95
N ASP A 326 14.15 5.38 27.26
CA ASP A 326 14.07 4.36 28.28
C ASP A 326 12.84 3.46 28.12
N SER A 327 11.67 4.04 27.81
CA SER A 327 10.45 3.26 27.56
C SER A 327 10.56 2.41 26.29
N MET A 328 11.24 2.94 25.25
CA MET A 328 11.42 2.21 23.98
C MET A 328 12.41 1.04 24.09
N GLU A 329 13.48 1.23 24.86
CA GLU A 329 14.51 0.19 25.10
C GLU A 329 13.98 -0.95 25.97
N HIS A 330 13.07 -0.68 26.91
CA HIS A 330 12.50 -1.66 27.83
C HIS A 330 11.12 -2.17 27.39
N PHE A 331 10.74 -1.98 26.13
CA PHE A 331 9.48 -2.51 25.63
C PHE A 331 9.54 -4.05 25.53
N GLU A 332 8.69 -4.74 26.29
CA GLU A 332 8.69 -6.21 26.38
C GLU A 332 7.50 -6.88 25.68
N ALA A 333 6.47 -6.13 25.30
CA ALA A 333 5.22 -6.66 24.73
C ALA A 333 5.32 -7.00 23.22
N TRP A 334 6.49 -7.42 22.74
CA TRP A 334 6.69 -7.87 21.37
C TRP A 334 5.87 -9.12 21.07
N ARG A 335 5.23 -9.16 19.90
CA ARG A 335 4.39 -10.30 19.50
C ARG A 335 5.18 -11.31 18.68
N ASP A 336 5.84 -10.84 17.63
CA ASP A 336 6.61 -11.69 16.73
C ASP A 336 8.12 -11.58 17.05
N GLU A 337 8.89 -12.63 16.78
CA GLU A 337 10.35 -12.53 16.77
C GLU A 337 10.83 -11.61 15.64
N ILE A 338 11.97 -10.95 15.85
CA ILE A 338 12.56 -10.09 14.82
C ILE A 338 12.93 -10.92 13.58
N GLY A 339 12.56 -10.43 12.39
CA GLY A 339 12.85 -11.11 11.12
C GLY A 339 11.70 -11.97 10.60
N VAL A 340 10.73 -12.33 11.44
CA VAL A 340 9.60 -13.19 11.03
C VAL A 340 8.74 -12.50 9.98
N ALA A 341 8.52 -11.19 10.09
CA ALA A 341 7.67 -10.49 9.14
C ALA A 341 8.35 -10.29 7.77
N SER A 342 9.64 -9.94 7.73
CA SER A 342 10.33 -9.73 6.46
C SER A 342 10.72 -11.02 5.75
N SER A 343 10.93 -12.12 6.48
CA SER A 343 11.26 -13.43 5.89
C SER A 343 10.04 -14.14 5.28
N ALA A 344 8.83 -13.78 5.70
CA ALA A 344 7.58 -14.32 5.15
C ALA A 344 7.21 -13.78 3.75
N VAL A 345 8.02 -12.86 3.21
CA VAL A 345 7.77 -12.18 1.95
C VAL A 345 9.04 -12.10 1.11
N ALA A 346 8.90 -12.05 -0.21
CA ALA A 346 10.02 -11.99 -1.14
C ALA A 346 9.92 -10.79 -2.09
N ALA A 347 11.05 -10.23 -2.52
CA ALA A 347 11.05 -9.11 -3.46
C ALA A 347 10.48 -9.47 -4.85
N THR A 348 10.45 -10.76 -5.19
CA THR A 348 9.79 -11.31 -6.39
C THR A 348 8.28 -11.28 -6.32
N ASP A 349 7.69 -11.08 -5.14
CA ASP A 349 6.23 -11.01 -4.95
C ASP A 349 5.59 -9.83 -5.69
N PHE A 350 6.36 -8.98 -6.38
CA PHE A 350 5.83 -7.90 -7.21
C PHE A 350 6.27 -8.00 -8.67
N ASP A 351 6.97 -9.06 -9.09
CA ASP A 351 7.51 -9.14 -10.45
C ASP A 351 6.41 -9.19 -11.53
N ASP A 352 5.25 -9.78 -11.22
CA ASP A 352 4.04 -9.80 -12.06
C ASP A 352 3.47 -8.40 -12.30
N VAL A 353 3.47 -7.53 -11.28
CA VAL A 353 3.00 -6.14 -11.38
C VAL A 353 4.11 -5.16 -11.76
N ALA A 354 5.38 -5.57 -11.70
CA ALA A 354 6.53 -4.75 -12.07
C ALA A 354 6.78 -4.69 -13.58
N THR A 355 6.26 -5.64 -14.36
CA THR A 355 6.44 -5.72 -15.83
C THR A 355 5.87 -4.53 -16.61
N SER A 356 5.04 -3.68 -15.98
CA SER A 356 4.56 -2.39 -16.50
C SER A 356 5.34 -1.17 -15.94
N GLY A 357 6.40 -1.40 -15.18
CA GLY A 357 7.01 -0.44 -14.26
C GLY A 357 8.14 0.41 -14.84
N ALA A 358 8.04 1.71 -14.60
CA ALA A 358 9.09 2.68 -14.82
C ALA A 358 10.22 2.64 -13.77
N PRO A 359 11.44 3.11 -14.09
CA PRO A 359 12.51 3.28 -13.11
C PRO A 359 12.09 4.10 -11.88
N LEU A 360 12.56 3.70 -10.70
CA LEU A 360 12.32 4.42 -9.42
C LEU A 360 12.81 5.87 -9.42
N ASP A 361 12.16 6.71 -8.60
CA ASP A 361 12.58 8.07 -8.22
C ASP A 361 14.02 8.09 -7.69
N PRO A 362 14.93 8.96 -8.22
CA PRO A 362 16.28 9.19 -7.74
C PRO A 362 16.41 9.40 -6.22
N ARG A 363 15.36 9.85 -5.52
CA ARG A 363 15.37 10.02 -4.05
C ARG A 363 15.05 8.75 -3.27
N ALA A 364 14.10 7.94 -3.74
CA ALA A 364 13.89 6.58 -3.20
C ALA A 364 15.15 5.74 -3.44
N ARG A 365 15.75 5.88 -4.62
CA ARG A 365 17.10 5.36 -4.90
C ARG A 365 18.14 5.91 -3.94
N ARG A 366 18.13 7.19 -3.58
CA ARG A 366 19.08 7.75 -2.59
C ARG A 366 18.87 7.23 -1.18
N CYS A 367 17.66 6.95 -0.70
CA CYS A 367 17.49 6.35 0.63
C CYS A 367 18.01 4.91 0.67
N ALA A 368 17.74 4.14 -0.41
CA ALA A 368 18.37 2.84 -0.60
C ALA A 368 19.90 3.02 -0.68
N LEU A 369 20.42 3.78 -1.64
CA LEU A 369 21.85 3.99 -1.83
C LEU A 369 22.57 4.60 -0.61
N SER A 370 21.96 5.50 0.16
CA SER A 370 22.57 6.11 1.34
C SER A 370 22.76 5.09 2.46
N ALA A 371 21.74 4.26 2.69
CA ALA A 371 21.84 3.13 3.63
C ALA A 371 22.93 2.14 3.18
N TRP A 372 23.22 2.06 1.88
CA TRP A 372 24.24 1.18 1.32
C TRP A 372 25.66 1.79 1.27
N THR A 373 25.82 3.09 0.98
CA THR A 373 27.14 3.74 0.95
C THR A 373 27.80 3.81 2.33
N THR A 374 27.01 3.94 3.40
CA THR A 374 27.51 3.93 4.78
C THR A 374 28.14 2.57 5.17
N TRP A 375 27.90 1.51 4.39
CA TRP A 375 28.43 0.17 4.63
C TRP A 375 29.67 -0.19 3.81
N CYS A 376 30.01 0.60 2.79
CA CYS A 376 31.18 0.35 1.93
C CYS A 376 32.37 1.26 2.25
N THR A 377 32.31 2.02 3.35
CA THR A 377 33.41 2.84 3.88
C THR A 377 33.93 2.30 5.19
#